data_AF-E3PVB1-F1
#
_entry.id   AF-E3PVB1-F1
#
_cell.length_a   1.000
_cell.length_b   1.000
_cell.length_c   1.000
_cell.angle_alpha   90.00
_cell.angle_beta   90.00
_cell.angle_gamma   90.00
#
_symmetry.space_group_name_H-M   'P 1'
#
loop_
_entity.id
_entity.type
_entity.pdbx_description
1 polymer ?
#
loop_
_entity_poly.entity_id
_entity_poly.type
_entity_poly.pdbx_seq_one_letter_code
_entity_poly.pdbx_strand_id
1 'polypeptide(L)'
;MKQIKNITILHLNPNNQIKAQLESNYKASYPEAIFEIYDLSEYDIKNCIGCWNCWVKTPGRCVHRDKLSECYFSIINTDICVFSHEVKNGFLSGNSKTFMDRLIPLFHPHIKIVNNEMMHYERYASMPQMHYAYSLAPNEKEITQREINCLEGYFFRCNEHFRAKGMMHQLNSNAIINSKDTMTRMSPIIPEKMKNMSSPISNSSKIAIYNGSPRGTASNTLLLVEQFKKGLLIEGILEEQIEVYNLSQISKHEEIASKFYDVDYHMFIMPLYVHSMPGIVKNFIDAVESSASDNKNIPSPKVGFFVQSGFKEGYQSFYCRAALETICIHNSWIYSGCGIKGGMEGLRLTPEKANAKLYSAFNELGSYFAKNGYLSSDILDELIKPVHLTKSLKLAFTLLPNKLIQLYWDSQMKKNKVIEQSYAQPYKK
;
A
#
# COMPACT_ATOMS: atom_id res chain seq x y z
N MET A 1 14.99 12.40 -28.78
CA MET A 1 14.10 11.51 -27.99
C MET A 1 13.98 10.19 -28.73
N LYS A 2 13.99 9.05 -28.04
CA LYS A 2 13.77 7.73 -28.67
C LYS A 2 12.37 7.72 -29.28
N GLN A 3 12.22 7.27 -30.52
CA GLN A 3 10.91 7.07 -31.15
C GLN A 3 10.13 6.01 -30.35
N ILE A 4 8.89 6.33 -29.96
CA ILE A 4 7.97 5.39 -29.31
C ILE A 4 7.44 4.43 -30.38
N LYS A 5 7.65 3.13 -30.19
CA LYS A 5 7.27 2.08 -31.14
C LYS A 5 6.25 1.10 -30.59
N ASN A 6 6.27 0.84 -29.28
CA ASN A 6 5.37 -0.10 -28.63
C ASN A 6 4.67 0.59 -27.47
N ILE A 7 3.35 0.39 -27.37
CA ILE A 7 2.52 0.90 -26.29
C ILE A 7 1.66 -0.26 -25.76
N THR A 8 1.68 -0.45 -24.46
CA THR A 8 0.83 -1.43 -23.77
C THR A 8 -0.16 -0.70 -22.89
N ILE A 9 -1.45 -0.97 -23.03
CA ILE A 9 -2.50 -0.42 -22.17
C ILE A 9 -3.05 -1.56 -21.32
N LEU A 10 -2.98 -1.41 -19.99
CA LEU A 10 -3.59 -2.31 -19.02
C LEU A 10 -4.79 -1.61 -18.38
N HIS A 11 -5.98 -2.03 -18.75
CA HIS A 11 -7.23 -1.44 -18.31
C HIS A 11 -7.77 -2.16 -17.08
N LEU A 12 -7.71 -1.52 -15.91
CA LEU A 12 -8.23 -2.06 -14.63
C LEU A 12 -9.53 -1.37 -14.20
N ASN A 13 -9.90 -0.28 -14.87
CA ASN A 13 -11.13 0.44 -14.61
C ASN A 13 -12.31 -0.34 -15.23
N PRO A 14 -13.46 -0.52 -14.56
CA PRO A 14 -14.58 -1.28 -15.11
C PRO A 14 -15.35 -0.53 -16.23
N ASN A 15 -15.05 0.74 -16.47
CA ASN A 15 -15.75 1.54 -17.47
C ASN A 15 -15.10 1.38 -18.87
N ASN A 16 -15.76 0.62 -19.75
CA ASN A 16 -15.35 0.40 -21.13
C ASN A 16 -15.21 1.69 -21.98
N GLN A 17 -15.92 2.78 -21.65
CA GLN A 17 -15.74 4.06 -22.35
C GLN A 17 -14.35 4.64 -22.09
N ILE A 18 -13.83 4.46 -20.88
CA ILE A 18 -12.48 4.89 -20.51
C ILE A 18 -11.42 4.14 -21.34
N LYS A 19 -11.61 2.84 -21.56
CA LYS A 19 -10.73 2.04 -22.42
C LYS A 19 -10.69 2.58 -23.84
N ALA A 20 -11.86 2.73 -24.47
CA ALA A 20 -11.97 3.20 -25.85
C ALA A 20 -11.36 4.60 -26.02
N GLN A 21 -11.58 5.48 -25.04
CA GLN A 21 -11.02 6.82 -25.02
C GLN A 21 -9.48 6.80 -24.90
N LEU A 22 -8.92 6.02 -23.98
CA LEU A 22 -7.46 5.90 -23.84
C LEU A 22 -6.83 5.35 -25.11
N GLU A 23 -7.41 4.29 -25.67
CA GLU A 23 -6.95 3.71 -26.93
C GLU A 23 -6.96 4.74 -28.06
N SER A 24 -8.08 5.46 -28.25
CA SER A 24 -8.19 6.50 -29.27
C SER A 24 -7.15 7.62 -29.09
N ASN A 25 -6.99 8.12 -27.87
CA ASN A 25 -6.07 9.23 -27.58
C ASN A 25 -4.60 8.86 -27.80
N TYR A 26 -4.19 7.66 -27.37
CA TYR A 26 -2.82 7.22 -27.59
C TYR A 26 -2.56 6.86 -29.05
N LYS A 27 -3.52 6.25 -29.76
CA LYS A 27 -3.40 6.01 -31.22
C LYS A 27 -3.27 7.31 -32.00
N ALA A 28 -4.02 8.35 -31.63
CA ALA A 28 -3.89 9.66 -32.25
C ALA A 28 -2.53 10.33 -31.96
N SER A 29 -2.01 10.16 -30.73
CA SER A 29 -0.72 10.72 -30.33
C SER A 29 0.49 9.96 -30.89
N TYR A 30 0.32 8.67 -31.16
CA TYR A 30 1.37 7.75 -31.63
C TYR A 30 0.85 6.84 -32.77
N PRO A 31 0.54 7.41 -33.96
CA PRO A 31 -0.11 6.66 -35.04
C PRO A 31 0.72 5.49 -35.59
N GLU A 32 2.05 5.57 -35.49
CA GLU A 32 2.98 4.55 -35.96
C GLU A 32 3.35 3.49 -34.89
N ALA A 33 2.80 3.61 -33.67
CA ALA A 33 3.09 2.67 -32.59
C ALA A 33 2.23 1.40 -32.71
N ILE A 34 2.80 0.27 -32.30
CA ILE A 34 2.10 -0.99 -32.13
C ILE A 34 1.46 -1.02 -30.74
N PHE A 35 0.17 -1.39 -30.69
CA PHE A 35 -0.63 -1.39 -29.47
C PHE A 35 -0.94 -2.81 -28.99
N GLU A 36 -0.69 -3.07 -27.71
CA GLU A 36 -1.19 -4.25 -26.99
C GLU A 36 -2.12 -3.78 -25.88
N ILE A 37 -3.35 -4.30 -25.85
CA ILE A 37 -4.37 -3.86 -24.89
C ILE A 37 -4.84 -5.05 -24.08
N TYR A 38 -4.69 -4.96 -22.77
CA TYR A 38 -5.17 -5.95 -21.80
C TYR A 38 -6.34 -5.34 -21.04
N ASP A 39 -7.53 -5.88 -21.25
CA ASP A 39 -8.65 -5.62 -20.36
C ASP A 39 -8.52 -6.50 -19.13
N LEU A 40 -8.17 -5.92 -17.99
CA LEU A 40 -8.02 -6.62 -16.72
C LEU A 40 -9.24 -6.41 -15.81
N SER A 41 -10.19 -5.56 -16.20
CA SER A 41 -11.41 -5.31 -15.43
C SER A 41 -12.33 -6.53 -15.37
N GLU A 42 -12.26 -7.40 -16.38
CA GLU A 42 -13.03 -8.64 -16.48
C GLU A 42 -12.41 -9.83 -15.73
N TYR A 43 -11.24 -9.67 -15.12
CA TYR A 43 -10.49 -10.75 -14.52
C TYR A 43 -10.30 -10.57 -13.02
N ASP A 44 -10.51 -11.65 -12.26
CA ASP A 44 -10.16 -11.72 -10.85
C ASP A 44 -8.63 -11.82 -10.67
N ILE A 45 -7.99 -10.67 -10.45
CA ILE A 45 -6.56 -10.62 -10.10
C ILE A 45 -6.42 -10.96 -8.62
N LYS A 46 -5.77 -12.09 -8.35
CA LYS A 46 -5.60 -12.56 -6.98
C LYS A 46 -4.74 -11.60 -6.16
N ASN A 47 -5.20 -11.32 -4.94
CA ASN A 47 -4.43 -10.58 -3.93
C ASN A 47 -3.01 -11.15 -3.75
N CYS A 48 -2.02 -10.27 -3.59
CA CYS A 48 -0.69 -10.69 -3.20
C CYS A 48 -0.72 -11.29 -1.79
N ILE A 49 -0.32 -12.56 -1.64
CA ILE A 49 -0.34 -13.27 -0.35
C ILE A 49 0.94 -13.09 0.50
N GLY A 50 1.86 -12.21 0.08
CA GLY A 50 3.09 -11.94 0.83
C GLY A 50 4.02 -13.15 1.03
N CYS A 51 4.00 -14.11 0.09
CA CYS A 51 4.78 -15.35 0.20
C CYS A 51 6.27 -15.21 -0.14
N TRP A 52 6.66 -14.11 -0.79
CA TRP A 52 8.01 -13.83 -1.30
C TRP A 52 8.59 -14.86 -2.29
N ASN A 53 7.80 -15.82 -2.76
CA ASN A 53 8.28 -16.83 -3.72
C ASN A 53 8.84 -16.19 -5.00
N CYS A 54 8.28 -15.07 -5.47
CA CYS A 54 8.79 -14.30 -6.60
C CYS A 54 10.20 -13.71 -6.39
N TRP A 55 10.71 -13.75 -5.15
CA TRP A 55 12.08 -13.36 -4.82
C TRP A 55 12.93 -14.57 -4.47
N VAL A 56 12.42 -15.52 -3.69
CA VAL A 56 13.26 -16.56 -3.06
C VAL A 56 13.09 -17.97 -3.62
N LYS A 57 12.08 -18.23 -4.46
CA LYS A 57 11.84 -19.56 -5.07
C LYS A 57 11.80 -19.53 -6.59
N THR A 58 11.19 -18.50 -7.16
CA THR A 58 11.04 -18.27 -8.59
C THR A 58 11.39 -16.81 -8.88
N PRO A 59 12.68 -16.41 -8.79
CA PRO A 59 13.09 -15.02 -8.94
C PRO A 59 12.48 -14.36 -10.19
N GLY A 60 11.72 -13.29 -9.98
CA GLY A 60 11.03 -12.54 -11.02
C GLY A 60 9.68 -13.10 -11.49
N ARG A 61 9.22 -14.26 -11.00
CA ARG A 61 7.94 -14.89 -11.40
C ARG A 61 6.99 -15.04 -10.21
N CYS A 62 5.76 -14.55 -10.34
CA CYS A 62 4.72 -14.70 -9.31
C CYS A 62 4.24 -16.17 -9.21
N VAL A 63 3.73 -16.56 -8.05
CA VAL A 63 3.10 -17.88 -7.84
C VAL A 63 1.71 -17.98 -8.44
N HIS A 64 1.01 -16.85 -8.53
CA HIS A 64 -0.30 -16.80 -9.14
C HIS A 64 -0.15 -16.87 -10.66
N ARG A 65 -0.94 -17.76 -11.26
CA ARG A 65 -1.04 -17.97 -12.71
C ARG A 65 -2.38 -17.43 -13.22
N ASP A 66 -2.67 -16.18 -12.87
CA ASP A 66 -3.85 -15.44 -13.32
C ASP A 66 -3.49 -14.55 -14.53
N LYS A 67 -4.47 -13.82 -15.07
CA LYS A 67 -4.30 -13.02 -16.30
C LYS A 67 -3.13 -12.05 -16.24
N LEU A 68 -2.87 -11.47 -15.07
CA LEU A 68 -1.73 -10.56 -14.86
C LEU A 68 -0.37 -11.21 -15.13
N SER A 69 -0.25 -12.53 -14.95
CA SER A 69 1.00 -13.24 -15.25
C SER A 69 1.38 -13.22 -16.74
N GLU A 70 0.39 -13.05 -17.63
CA GLU A 70 0.58 -12.91 -19.07
C GLU A 70 1.05 -11.50 -19.46
N CYS A 71 0.72 -10.48 -18.65
CA CYS A 71 0.99 -9.08 -18.97
C CYS A 71 2.42 -8.65 -18.65
N TYR A 72 3.14 -9.32 -17.74
CA TYR A 72 4.47 -8.87 -17.33
C TYR A 72 5.48 -8.80 -18.48
N PHE A 73 5.36 -9.69 -19.47
CA PHE A 73 6.18 -9.64 -20.68
C PHE A 73 5.96 -8.33 -21.46
N SER A 74 4.71 -7.98 -21.71
CA SER A 74 4.36 -6.73 -22.41
C SER A 74 4.74 -5.49 -21.61
N ILE A 75 4.52 -5.48 -20.29
CA ILE A 75 4.95 -4.40 -19.40
C ILE A 75 6.46 -4.14 -19.55
N ILE A 76 7.30 -5.17 -19.58
CA ILE A 76 8.76 -5.00 -19.65
C ILE A 76 9.25 -4.63 -21.06
N ASN A 77 8.55 -5.05 -22.12
CA ASN A 77 9.04 -4.92 -23.49
C ASN A 77 8.33 -3.85 -24.34
N THR A 78 7.65 -2.92 -23.68
CA THR A 78 7.01 -1.75 -24.31
C THR A 78 7.83 -0.47 -24.11
N ASP A 79 7.56 0.57 -24.89
CA ASP A 79 8.15 1.90 -24.66
C ASP A 79 7.29 2.72 -23.67
N ILE A 80 5.96 2.58 -23.74
CA ILE A 80 4.99 3.18 -22.82
C ILE A 80 4.03 2.10 -22.31
N CYS A 81 3.85 2.07 -21.00
CA CYS A 81 2.90 1.23 -20.30
C CYS A 81 1.87 2.12 -19.60
N VAL A 82 0.61 2.04 -20.02
CA VAL A 82 -0.50 2.85 -19.48
C VAL A 82 -1.33 1.97 -18.57
N PHE A 83 -1.51 2.37 -17.31
CA PHE A 83 -2.38 1.72 -16.34
C PHE A 83 -3.64 2.57 -16.15
N SER A 84 -4.81 2.02 -16.46
CA SER A 84 -6.09 2.70 -16.22
C SER A 84 -6.70 2.21 -14.93
N HIS A 85 -6.78 3.08 -13.94
CA HIS A 85 -7.26 2.80 -12.60
C HIS A 85 -8.67 3.37 -12.37
N GLU A 86 -9.40 2.74 -11.46
CA GLU A 86 -10.60 3.29 -10.86
C GLU A 86 -10.25 3.90 -9.50
N VAL A 87 -10.83 5.07 -9.21
CA VAL A 87 -10.75 5.74 -7.91
C VAL A 87 -12.04 5.49 -7.15
N LYS A 88 -11.89 4.98 -5.93
CA LYS A 88 -12.95 4.64 -4.97
C LYS A 88 -12.48 4.98 -3.56
N ASN A 89 -13.33 5.55 -2.71
CA ASN A 89 -12.97 6.01 -1.37
C ASN A 89 -11.85 7.07 -1.36
N GLY A 90 -11.81 7.95 -2.37
CA GLY A 90 -10.77 8.99 -2.49
C GLY A 90 -9.34 8.47 -2.78
N PHE A 91 -9.18 7.19 -3.13
CA PHE A 91 -7.90 6.58 -3.51
C PHE A 91 -8.11 5.50 -4.58
N LEU A 92 -7.07 4.75 -4.96
CA LEU A 92 -7.21 3.62 -5.89
C LEU A 92 -8.18 2.56 -5.38
N SER A 93 -9.00 1.99 -6.25
CA SER A 93 -9.80 0.80 -5.94
C SER A 93 -8.94 -0.36 -5.45
N GLY A 94 -9.54 -1.30 -4.73
CA GLY A 94 -8.87 -2.48 -4.18
C GLY A 94 -8.27 -3.37 -5.28
N ASN A 95 -8.96 -3.51 -6.41
CA ASN A 95 -8.44 -4.17 -7.62
C ASN A 95 -7.21 -3.44 -8.17
N SER A 96 -7.29 -2.11 -8.31
CA SER A 96 -6.17 -1.28 -8.75
C SER A 96 -4.97 -1.42 -7.83
N LYS A 97 -5.18 -1.41 -6.50
CA LYS A 97 -4.09 -1.56 -5.54
C LYS A 97 -3.52 -2.98 -5.50
N THR A 98 -4.37 -3.99 -5.69
CA THR A 98 -3.97 -5.38 -5.83
C THR A 98 -3.04 -5.57 -7.04
N PHE A 99 -3.39 -4.97 -8.18
CA PHE A 99 -2.51 -4.95 -9.35
C PHE A 99 -1.15 -4.31 -9.05
N MET A 100 -1.13 -3.13 -8.43
CA MET A 100 0.13 -2.44 -8.09
C MET A 100 1.00 -3.28 -7.15
N ASP A 101 0.42 -3.95 -6.16
CA ASP A 101 1.13 -4.87 -5.26
C ASP A 101 1.72 -6.07 -5.98
N ARG A 102 1.01 -6.54 -7.00
CA ARG A 102 1.41 -7.67 -7.82
C ARG A 102 2.52 -7.32 -8.82
N LEU A 103 2.91 -6.06 -8.97
CA LEU A 103 4.13 -5.69 -9.72
C LEU A 103 5.43 -6.02 -8.96
N ILE A 104 5.35 -6.50 -7.71
CA ILE A 104 6.52 -6.87 -6.90
C ILE A 104 7.55 -7.82 -7.55
N PRO A 105 7.19 -8.78 -8.44
CA PRO A 105 8.18 -9.61 -9.13
C PRO A 105 9.13 -8.79 -10.00
N LEU A 106 8.75 -7.58 -10.40
CA LEU A 106 9.59 -6.68 -11.21
C LEU A 106 10.66 -5.94 -10.38
N PHE A 107 10.64 -6.07 -9.05
CA PHE A 107 11.70 -5.59 -8.17
C PHE A 107 12.67 -6.71 -7.78
N HIS A 108 13.89 -6.33 -7.43
CA HIS A 108 14.84 -7.20 -6.77
C HIS A 108 14.69 -7.09 -5.24
N PRO A 109 14.72 -8.20 -4.45
CA PRO A 109 14.55 -8.16 -3.00
C PRO A 109 15.62 -7.32 -2.28
N HIS A 110 16.81 -7.24 -2.86
CA HIS A 110 17.91 -6.47 -2.30
C HIS A 110 17.63 -4.98 -2.25
N ILE A 111 18.26 -4.28 -1.31
CA ILE A 111 18.05 -2.84 -1.08
C ILE A 111 19.35 -2.04 -1.23
N LYS A 112 19.27 -0.88 -1.87
CA LYS A 112 20.34 0.13 -1.97
C LYS A 112 19.86 1.50 -1.51
N ILE A 113 20.78 2.44 -1.32
CA ILE A 113 20.44 3.84 -1.06
C ILE A 113 20.39 4.59 -2.39
N VAL A 114 19.27 5.25 -2.67
CA VAL A 114 19.08 6.17 -3.80
C VAL A 114 18.47 7.45 -3.27
N ASN A 115 19.01 8.61 -3.64
CA ASN A 115 18.49 9.92 -3.21
C ASN A 115 18.29 10.05 -1.69
N ASN A 116 19.18 9.44 -0.89
CA ASN A 116 19.11 9.38 0.58
C ASN A 116 18.02 8.49 1.20
N GLU A 117 17.37 7.62 0.41
CA GLU A 117 16.32 6.70 0.85
C GLU A 117 16.67 5.24 0.50
N MET A 118 16.15 4.27 1.25
CA MET A 118 16.25 2.86 0.90
C MET A 118 15.32 2.53 -0.26
N MET A 119 15.84 1.93 -1.32
CA MET A 119 15.04 1.46 -2.45
C MET A 119 15.48 0.07 -2.87
N HIS A 120 14.57 -0.73 -3.42
CA HIS A 120 14.97 -2.00 -4.00
C HIS A 120 15.89 -1.81 -5.20
N TYR A 121 16.81 -2.74 -5.43
CA TYR A 121 17.54 -2.80 -6.70
C TYR A 121 16.57 -3.04 -7.86
N GLU A 122 16.94 -2.52 -9.03
CA GLU A 122 16.25 -2.78 -10.28
C GLU A 122 16.43 -4.26 -10.66
N ARG A 123 15.36 -4.92 -11.08
CA ARG A 123 15.47 -6.24 -11.72
C ARG A 123 15.84 -6.11 -13.18
N TYR A 124 15.29 -5.12 -13.87
CA TYR A 124 15.49 -4.84 -15.29
C TYR A 124 16.32 -3.56 -15.47
N ALA A 125 17.13 -3.51 -16.53
CA ALA A 125 18.04 -2.38 -16.77
C ALA A 125 17.29 -1.05 -17.02
N SER A 126 16.09 -1.12 -17.58
CA SER A 126 15.20 0.00 -17.81
C SER A 126 13.76 -0.45 -17.71
N MET A 127 12.89 0.42 -17.20
CA MET A 127 11.43 0.27 -17.24
C MET A 127 10.86 1.11 -18.39
N PRO A 128 9.69 0.75 -18.94
CA PRO A 128 8.96 1.63 -19.86
C PRO A 128 8.60 2.96 -19.17
N GLN A 129 8.13 3.93 -19.95
CA GLN A 129 7.38 5.03 -19.35
C GLN A 129 6.11 4.46 -18.72
N MET A 130 5.85 4.76 -17.45
CA MET A 130 4.72 4.25 -16.68
C MET A 130 3.70 5.36 -16.50
N HIS A 131 2.67 5.34 -17.34
CA HIS A 131 1.61 6.33 -17.34
C HIS A 131 0.42 5.81 -16.52
N TYR A 132 -0.19 6.67 -15.71
CA TYR A 132 -1.32 6.34 -14.86
C TYR A 132 -2.53 7.15 -15.28
N ALA A 133 -3.54 6.50 -15.80
CA ALA A 133 -4.82 7.11 -16.09
C ALA A 133 -5.80 6.73 -14.99
N TYR A 134 -6.65 7.65 -14.54
CA TYR A 134 -7.66 7.33 -13.53
C TYR A 134 -9.00 8.02 -13.84
N SER A 135 -10.09 7.36 -13.46
CA SER A 135 -11.43 7.96 -13.40
C SER A 135 -12.10 7.55 -12.09
N LEU A 136 -13.10 8.33 -11.71
CA LEU A 136 -13.99 8.03 -10.59
C LEU A 136 -14.83 6.78 -10.88
N ALA A 137 -15.10 6.00 -9.84
CA ALA A 137 -16.10 4.94 -9.86
C ALA A 137 -17.50 5.54 -10.10
N PRO A 138 -18.49 4.77 -10.61
CA PRO A 138 -19.80 5.33 -10.96
C PRO A 138 -20.58 5.98 -9.80
N ASN A 139 -20.33 5.54 -8.57
CA ASN A 139 -20.96 6.08 -7.35
C ASN A 139 -20.23 7.32 -6.79
N GLU A 140 -19.05 7.64 -7.32
CA GLU A 140 -18.22 8.76 -6.90
C GLU A 140 -18.58 10.02 -7.70
N LYS A 141 -18.95 11.09 -7.01
CA LYS A 141 -19.50 12.30 -7.66
C LYS A 141 -18.42 13.28 -8.11
N GLU A 142 -17.46 13.54 -7.24
CA GLU A 142 -16.40 14.50 -7.47
C GLU A 142 -15.10 14.03 -6.83
N ILE A 143 -13.98 14.53 -7.34
CA ILE A 143 -12.66 14.31 -6.75
C ILE A 143 -12.11 15.63 -6.25
N THR A 144 -11.73 15.66 -5.00
CA THR A 144 -11.14 16.82 -4.32
C THR A 144 -9.68 16.99 -4.71
N GLN A 145 -9.16 18.21 -4.55
CA GLN A 145 -7.73 18.47 -4.79
C GLN A 145 -6.82 17.64 -3.86
N ARG A 146 -7.28 17.33 -2.64
CA ARG A 146 -6.55 16.49 -1.70
C ARG A 146 -6.36 15.08 -2.25
N GLU A 147 -7.42 14.48 -2.78
CA GLU A 147 -7.39 13.14 -3.37
C GLU A 147 -6.50 13.09 -4.61
N ILE A 148 -6.60 14.11 -5.48
CA ILE A 148 -5.70 14.26 -6.64
C ILE A 148 -4.25 14.29 -6.16
N ASN A 149 -3.90 15.15 -5.20
CA ASN A 149 -2.54 15.25 -4.67
C ASN A 149 -2.06 13.94 -4.05
N CYS A 150 -2.97 13.16 -3.45
CA CYS A 150 -2.65 11.88 -2.84
C CYS A 150 -2.32 10.82 -3.90
N LEU A 151 -3.13 10.75 -4.96
CA LEU A 151 -2.89 9.87 -6.11
C LEU A 151 -1.58 10.24 -6.81
N GLU A 152 -1.36 11.53 -7.07
CA GLU A 152 -0.12 12.05 -7.66
C GLU A 152 1.11 11.64 -6.85
N GLY A 153 1.07 11.85 -5.53
CA GLY A 153 2.15 11.45 -4.64
C GLY A 153 2.41 9.94 -4.67
N TYR A 154 1.35 9.12 -4.70
CA TYR A 154 1.46 7.67 -4.81
C TYR A 154 2.11 7.22 -6.13
N PHE A 155 1.64 7.75 -7.26
CA PHE A 155 2.14 7.40 -8.59
C PHE A 155 3.57 7.89 -8.82
N PHE A 156 3.91 9.11 -8.36
CA PHE A 156 5.28 9.61 -8.32
C PHE A 156 6.19 8.61 -7.59
N ARG A 157 5.79 8.12 -6.42
CA ARG A 157 6.61 7.17 -5.66
C ARG A 157 6.76 5.82 -6.35
N CYS A 158 5.72 5.34 -7.02
CA CYS A 158 5.81 4.13 -7.83
C CYS A 158 6.82 4.33 -8.97
N ASN A 159 6.76 5.45 -9.70
CA ASN A 159 7.70 5.76 -10.77
C ASN A 159 9.15 5.91 -10.27
N GLU A 160 9.38 6.62 -9.17
CA GLU A 160 10.70 6.72 -8.54
C GLU A 160 11.27 5.34 -8.17
N HIS A 161 10.44 4.44 -7.63
CA HIS A 161 10.89 3.09 -7.26
C HIS A 161 11.30 2.28 -8.49
N PHE A 162 10.54 2.39 -9.57
CA PHE A 162 10.83 1.73 -10.84
C PHE A 162 11.92 2.45 -11.66
N ARG A 163 12.35 3.66 -11.25
CA ARG A 163 13.15 4.59 -12.07
C ARG A 163 12.53 4.80 -13.46
N ALA A 164 11.21 4.78 -13.50
CA ALA A 164 10.44 5.02 -14.70
C ALA A 164 10.11 6.51 -14.81
N LYS A 165 10.00 7.00 -16.04
CA LYS A 165 9.33 8.28 -16.33
C LYS A 165 7.83 8.04 -16.49
N GLY A 166 7.00 9.06 -16.38
CA GLY A 166 5.62 8.91 -16.84
C GLY A 166 4.68 10.05 -16.50
N MET A 167 3.47 9.94 -17.01
CA MET A 167 2.42 10.94 -16.88
C MET A 167 1.25 10.40 -16.08
N MET A 168 0.45 11.30 -15.53
CA MET A 168 -0.84 11.00 -14.95
C MET A 168 -1.94 11.68 -15.75
N HIS A 169 -3.02 10.96 -16.05
CA HIS A 169 -4.19 11.47 -16.76
C HIS A 169 -5.42 11.34 -15.88
N GLN A 170 -6.10 12.47 -15.66
CA GLN A 170 -7.44 12.46 -15.09
C GLN A 170 -8.46 12.33 -16.21
N LEU A 171 -9.40 11.41 -16.06
CA LEU A 171 -10.42 11.09 -17.05
C LEU A 171 -11.83 11.24 -16.48
N ASN A 172 -12.78 11.62 -17.32
CA ASN A 172 -14.20 11.29 -17.14
C ASN A 172 -14.65 10.41 -18.32
N SER A 173 -15.94 10.08 -18.38
CA SER A 173 -16.52 9.24 -19.44
C SER A 173 -16.33 9.79 -20.86
N ASN A 174 -16.04 11.08 -21.02
CA ASN A 174 -16.11 11.77 -22.31
C ASN A 174 -14.76 12.36 -22.75
N ALA A 175 -13.82 12.64 -21.84
CA ALA A 175 -12.60 13.39 -22.13
C ALA A 175 -11.47 13.18 -21.11
N ILE A 176 -10.23 13.46 -21.55
CA ILE A 176 -9.11 13.67 -20.63
C ILE A 176 -9.32 15.06 -20.06
N ILE A 177 -9.51 15.14 -18.74
CA ILE A 177 -9.76 16.40 -18.03
C ILE A 177 -8.44 17.13 -17.81
N ASN A 178 -7.41 16.40 -17.40
CA ASN A 178 -6.12 16.96 -17.06
C ASN A 178 -5.01 15.93 -17.32
N SER A 179 -3.80 16.40 -17.59
CA SER A 179 -2.60 15.58 -17.72
C SER A 179 -1.41 16.28 -17.06
N LYS A 180 -0.66 15.54 -16.25
CA LYS A 180 0.49 16.06 -15.50
C LYS A 180 1.67 15.10 -15.57
N ASP A 181 2.88 15.64 -15.60
CA ASP A 181 4.09 14.83 -15.44
C ASP A 181 4.21 14.36 -13.99
N THR A 182 4.26 13.04 -13.78
CA THR A 182 4.43 12.46 -12.44
C THR A 182 5.86 12.49 -11.96
N MET A 183 6.82 12.89 -12.80
CA MET A 183 8.25 12.93 -12.47
C MET A 183 8.68 14.15 -11.66
N THR A 184 7.81 15.14 -11.47
CA THR A 184 8.12 16.24 -10.55
C THR A 184 8.17 15.70 -9.13
N ARG A 185 9.25 15.97 -8.38
CA ARG A 185 9.40 15.48 -7.00
C ARG A 185 8.24 15.98 -6.13
N MET A 186 7.49 15.05 -5.54
CA MET A 186 6.37 15.38 -4.66
C MET A 186 6.62 14.91 -3.24
N SER A 187 6.44 15.81 -2.28
CA SER A 187 6.37 15.45 -0.87
C SER A 187 4.99 14.86 -0.53
N PRO A 188 4.90 13.96 0.46
CA PRO A 188 3.61 13.50 0.95
C PRO A 188 2.80 14.68 1.50
N ILE A 189 1.47 14.59 1.41
CA ILE A 189 0.56 15.59 2.00
C ILE A 189 0.80 15.66 3.51
N ILE A 190 0.86 16.88 4.04
CA ILE A 190 0.96 17.12 5.48
C ILE A 190 -0.41 16.80 6.11
N PRO A 191 -0.47 15.97 7.16
CA PRO A 191 -1.71 15.67 7.84
C PRO A 191 -2.41 16.93 8.34
N GLU A 192 -3.74 16.93 8.31
CA GLU A 192 -4.50 17.94 9.03
C GLU A 192 -4.25 17.80 10.54
N LYS A 193 -4.17 18.95 11.24
CA LYS A 193 -4.07 18.92 12.71
C LYS A 193 -5.33 18.28 13.27
N MET A 194 -5.18 17.18 13.98
CA MET A 194 -6.29 16.53 14.67
C MET A 194 -6.91 17.50 15.68
N LYS A 195 -8.22 17.71 15.57
CA LYS A 195 -9.00 18.31 16.66
C LYS A 195 -9.20 17.24 17.72
N ASN A 196 -8.32 17.21 18.72
CA ASN A 196 -8.39 16.24 19.81
C ASN A 196 -9.65 16.49 20.66
N MET A 197 -10.75 15.83 20.33
CA MET A 197 -11.91 15.72 21.22
C MET A 197 -11.75 14.43 22.03
N SER A 198 -10.96 14.50 23.10
CA SER A 198 -10.75 13.37 24.00
C SER A 198 -12.09 12.90 24.56
N SER A 199 -12.39 11.63 24.34
CA SER A 199 -13.53 10.92 24.92
C SER A 199 -13.06 9.52 25.29
N PRO A 200 -13.01 9.18 26.59
CA PRO A 200 -12.67 7.84 27.03
C PRO A 200 -13.56 6.81 26.35
N ILE A 201 -12.98 5.66 25.98
CA ILE A 201 -13.78 4.54 25.46
C ILE A 201 -14.73 4.10 26.57
N SER A 202 -16.03 4.07 26.27
CA SER A 202 -17.05 3.69 27.25
C SER A 202 -17.08 2.18 27.46
N ASN A 203 -17.61 1.73 28.61
CA ASN A 203 -17.78 0.30 28.89
C ASN A 203 -18.73 -0.42 27.93
N SER A 204 -19.54 0.30 27.15
CA SER A 204 -20.42 -0.27 26.12
C SER A 204 -19.80 -0.25 24.72
N SER A 205 -18.62 0.38 24.55
CA SER A 205 -18.03 0.55 23.22
C SER A 205 -17.38 -0.73 22.71
N LYS A 206 -17.46 -0.95 21.39
CA LYS A 206 -16.78 -2.05 20.69
C LYS A 206 -15.54 -1.55 19.95
N ILE A 207 -14.53 -2.41 19.90
CA ILE A 207 -13.25 -2.14 19.23
C ILE A 207 -12.95 -3.25 18.24
N ALA A 208 -12.74 -2.91 16.97
CA ALA A 208 -12.25 -3.84 15.96
C ALA A 208 -10.78 -3.55 15.61
N ILE A 209 -9.92 -4.56 15.70
CA ILE A 209 -8.52 -4.49 15.31
C ILE A 209 -8.30 -5.35 14.06
N TYR A 210 -7.78 -4.74 13.00
CA TYR A 210 -7.58 -5.40 11.71
C TYR A 210 -6.09 -5.67 11.48
N ASN A 211 -5.71 -6.95 11.41
CA ASN A 211 -4.43 -7.37 10.87
C ASN A 211 -4.48 -7.29 9.34
N GLY A 212 -3.96 -6.19 8.80
CA GLY A 212 -3.92 -5.90 7.37
C GLY A 212 -2.80 -6.61 6.60
N SER A 213 -2.03 -7.51 7.22
CA SER A 213 -1.00 -8.24 6.51
C SER A 213 -1.56 -9.38 5.66
N PRO A 214 -1.16 -9.50 4.38
CA PRO A 214 -1.53 -10.67 3.58
C PRO A 214 -0.98 -12.00 4.11
N ARG A 215 0.02 -11.97 5.00
CA ARG A 215 0.59 -13.17 5.64
C ARG A 215 -0.24 -13.66 6.84
N GLY A 216 -1.32 -12.97 7.19
CA GLY A 216 -2.27 -13.40 8.22
C GLY A 216 -1.59 -13.68 9.56
N THR A 217 -1.77 -14.90 10.07
CA THR A 217 -1.22 -15.35 11.35
C THR A 217 0.30 -15.52 11.36
N ALA A 218 0.89 -15.77 10.18
CA ALA A 218 2.33 -15.65 9.95
C ALA A 218 2.74 -14.19 9.71
N SER A 219 2.06 -13.25 10.39
CA SER A 219 2.13 -11.79 10.53
C SER A 219 3.11 -11.03 11.45
N ASN A 220 4.04 -10.16 10.99
CA ASN A 220 4.80 -9.33 11.96
C ASN A 220 3.82 -8.32 12.57
N THR A 221 2.89 -7.87 11.73
CA THR A 221 1.70 -7.11 12.09
C THR A 221 0.85 -7.81 13.14
N LEU A 222 0.67 -9.14 13.11
CA LEU A 222 -0.06 -9.84 14.17
C LEU A 222 0.61 -9.64 15.54
N LEU A 223 1.94 -9.73 15.63
CA LEU A 223 2.62 -9.47 16.91
C LEU A 223 2.32 -8.07 17.44
N LEU A 224 2.23 -7.07 16.55
CA LEU A 224 1.90 -5.70 16.91
C LEU A 224 0.43 -5.55 17.33
N VAL A 225 -0.48 -6.25 16.66
CA VAL A 225 -1.90 -6.37 17.04
C VAL A 225 -2.02 -6.90 18.47
N GLU A 226 -1.29 -7.97 18.81
CA GLU A 226 -1.33 -8.54 20.16
C GLU A 226 -0.79 -7.58 21.23
N GLN A 227 0.29 -6.83 20.96
CA GLN A 227 0.79 -5.85 21.93
C GLN A 227 -0.16 -4.64 22.08
N PHE A 228 -0.69 -4.13 20.98
CA PHE A 228 -1.71 -3.07 21.05
C PHE A 228 -2.93 -3.52 21.86
N LYS A 229 -3.43 -4.73 21.60
CA LYS A 229 -4.53 -5.35 22.35
C LYS A 229 -4.20 -5.50 23.84
N LYS A 230 -3.00 -5.96 24.20
CA LYS A 230 -2.56 -6.00 25.61
C LYS A 230 -2.65 -4.63 26.28
N GLY A 231 -2.29 -3.57 25.56
CA GLY A 231 -2.45 -2.19 26.03
C GLY A 231 -3.90 -1.83 26.38
N LEU A 232 -4.86 -2.23 25.55
CA LEU A 232 -6.30 -2.04 25.80
C LEU A 232 -6.74 -2.79 27.07
N LEU A 233 -6.34 -4.06 27.21
CA LEU A 233 -6.70 -4.90 28.35
C LEU A 233 -6.13 -4.37 29.67
N ILE A 234 -4.90 -3.82 29.65
CA ILE A 234 -4.27 -3.19 30.82
C ILE A 234 -5.11 -2.01 31.35
N GLU A 235 -5.80 -1.29 30.46
CA GLU A 235 -6.67 -0.17 30.81
C GLU A 235 -8.12 -0.59 31.10
N GLY A 236 -8.38 -1.89 31.24
CA GLY A 236 -9.67 -2.41 31.68
C GLY A 236 -10.72 -2.60 30.58
N ILE A 237 -10.35 -2.48 29.30
CA ILE A 237 -11.22 -2.91 28.21
C ILE A 237 -11.38 -4.43 28.29
N LEU A 238 -12.63 -4.92 28.24
CA LEU A 238 -12.91 -6.34 28.35
C LEU A 238 -12.64 -7.07 27.02
N GLU A 239 -12.26 -8.34 27.09
CA GLU A 239 -11.88 -9.15 25.92
C GLU A 239 -13.04 -9.26 24.91
N GLU A 240 -14.28 -9.39 25.40
CA GLU A 240 -15.51 -9.44 24.60
C GLU A 240 -15.85 -8.13 23.87
N GLN A 241 -15.23 -7.00 24.26
CA GLN A 241 -15.35 -5.73 23.56
C GLN A 241 -14.38 -5.62 22.39
N ILE A 242 -13.38 -6.52 22.29
CA ILE A 242 -12.30 -6.44 21.32
C ILE A 242 -12.42 -7.56 20.29
N GLU A 243 -12.75 -7.19 19.06
CA GLU A 243 -12.78 -8.09 17.91
C GLU A 243 -11.47 -7.99 17.12
N VAL A 244 -10.82 -9.11 16.82
CA VAL A 244 -9.58 -9.14 16.02
C VAL A 244 -9.82 -9.85 14.70
N TYR A 245 -9.65 -9.11 13.60
CA TYR A 245 -9.90 -9.60 12.25
C TYR A 245 -8.60 -9.76 11.46
N ASN A 246 -8.39 -10.95 10.90
CA ASN A 246 -7.29 -11.19 9.96
C ASN A 246 -7.78 -10.95 8.54
N LEU A 247 -7.41 -9.82 7.94
CA LEU A 247 -7.87 -9.47 6.59
C LEU A 247 -7.33 -10.42 5.51
N SER A 248 -6.37 -11.30 5.83
CA SER A 248 -6.02 -12.44 4.96
C SER A 248 -7.18 -13.43 4.73
N GLN A 249 -8.22 -13.42 5.57
CA GLN A 249 -9.42 -14.24 5.41
C GLN A 249 -10.44 -13.55 4.49
N ILE A 250 -10.13 -13.51 3.20
CA ILE A 250 -10.90 -12.75 2.17
C ILE A 250 -12.39 -13.13 2.18
N SER A 251 -12.72 -14.40 2.37
CA SER A 251 -14.11 -14.89 2.39
C SER A 251 -14.98 -14.30 3.50
N LYS A 252 -14.39 -13.62 4.49
CA LYS A 252 -15.11 -12.96 5.58
C LYS A 252 -15.28 -11.46 5.37
N HIS A 253 -14.72 -10.88 4.31
CA HIS A 253 -14.69 -9.42 4.14
C HIS A 253 -16.09 -8.82 4.10
N GLU A 254 -17.00 -9.38 3.30
CA GLU A 254 -18.39 -8.90 3.19
C GLU A 254 -19.13 -8.97 4.55
N GLU A 255 -18.97 -10.09 5.27
CA GLU A 255 -19.60 -10.28 6.57
C GLU A 255 -19.09 -9.25 7.59
N ILE A 256 -17.78 -9.01 7.63
CA ILE A 256 -17.17 -8.06 8.57
C ILE A 256 -17.49 -6.62 8.16
N ALA A 257 -17.48 -6.32 6.86
CA ALA A 257 -17.75 -4.99 6.32
C ALA A 257 -19.20 -4.54 6.59
N SER A 258 -20.17 -5.45 6.50
CA SER A 258 -21.58 -5.14 6.79
C SER A 258 -21.84 -4.73 8.24
N LYS A 259 -20.95 -5.08 9.17
CA LYS A 259 -21.01 -4.73 10.59
C LYS A 259 -20.06 -3.58 10.96
N PHE A 260 -19.38 -2.97 9.99
CA PHE A 260 -18.33 -1.97 10.26
C PHE A 260 -18.88 -0.79 11.06
N TYR A 261 -20.06 -0.29 10.70
CA TYR A 261 -20.67 0.85 11.37
C TYR A 261 -21.35 0.51 12.71
N ASP A 262 -21.40 -0.78 13.10
CA ASP A 262 -21.86 -1.22 14.42
C ASP A 262 -20.75 -1.20 15.48
N VAL A 263 -19.54 -0.83 15.08
CA VAL A 263 -18.33 -0.76 15.92
C VAL A 263 -17.92 0.70 16.09
N ASP A 264 -17.54 1.08 17.31
CA ASP A 264 -17.22 2.47 17.62
C ASP A 264 -15.78 2.86 17.23
N TYR A 265 -14.83 1.94 17.45
CA TYR A 265 -13.41 2.18 17.27
C TYR A 265 -12.76 1.10 16.39
N HIS A 266 -12.03 1.55 15.37
CA HIS A 266 -11.33 0.69 14.42
C HIS A 266 -9.84 0.98 14.46
N MET A 267 -9.03 -0.08 14.53
CA MET A 267 -7.58 0.03 14.48
C MET A 267 -7.01 -0.88 13.40
N PHE A 268 -6.51 -0.29 12.32
CA PHE A 268 -5.87 -1.03 11.24
C PHE A 268 -4.36 -1.06 11.44
N ILE A 269 -3.77 -2.24 11.64
CA ILE A 269 -2.32 -2.41 11.71
C ILE A 269 -1.90 -3.17 10.45
N MET A 270 -0.94 -2.66 9.69
CA MET A 270 -0.63 -3.21 8.36
C MET A 270 0.84 -3.01 7.96
N PRO A 271 1.39 -3.88 7.08
CA PRO A 271 2.66 -3.62 6.42
C PRO A 271 2.51 -2.56 5.31
N LEU A 272 3.60 -1.86 4.97
CA LEU A 272 3.72 -1.07 3.75
C LEU A 272 3.86 -2.00 2.53
N TYR A 273 2.98 -1.85 1.53
CA TYR A 273 2.98 -2.61 0.28
C TYR A 273 2.95 -1.64 -0.90
N VAL A 274 4.04 -1.61 -1.67
CA VAL A 274 4.24 -0.72 -2.83
C VAL A 274 3.76 0.70 -2.52
N HIS A 275 4.45 1.36 -1.59
CA HIS A 275 4.23 2.74 -1.12
C HIS A 275 2.87 3.09 -0.47
N SER A 276 1.96 2.13 -0.30
CA SER A 276 0.70 2.37 0.41
C SER A 276 0.24 1.10 1.16
N MET A 277 -1.03 1.04 1.54
CA MET A 277 -1.67 -0.10 2.20
C MET A 277 -1.73 -1.32 1.27
N PRO A 278 -1.73 -2.56 1.78
CA PRO A 278 -1.92 -3.75 0.96
C PRO A 278 -3.28 -3.73 0.23
N GLY A 279 -3.34 -4.27 -0.99
CA GLY A 279 -4.56 -4.37 -1.79
C GLY A 279 -5.69 -5.07 -1.04
N ILE A 280 -5.36 -6.07 -0.20
CA ILE A 280 -6.35 -6.76 0.65
C ILE A 280 -7.00 -5.84 1.70
N VAL A 281 -6.29 -4.82 2.19
CA VAL A 281 -6.86 -3.81 3.10
C VAL A 281 -7.78 -2.89 2.31
N LYS A 282 -7.37 -2.47 1.11
CA LYS A 282 -8.21 -1.60 0.27
C LYS A 282 -9.45 -2.32 -0.25
N ASN A 283 -9.37 -3.61 -0.57
CA ASN A 283 -10.53 -4.45 -0.90
C ASN A 283 -11.54 -4.48 0.26
N PHE A 284 -11.07 -4.61 1.50
CA PHE A 284 -11.94 -4.55 2.67
C PHE A 284 -12.60 -3.17 2.82
N ILE A 285 -11.84 -2.07 2.68
CA ILE A 285 -12.38 -0.71 2.72
C ILE A 285 -13.44 -0.49 1.63
N ASP A 286 -13.21 -1.00 0.42
CA ASP A 286 -14.19 -0.92 -0.67
C ASP A 286 -15.47 -1.71 -0.40
N ALA A 287 -15.38 -2.81 0.34
CA ALA A 287 -16.53 -3.57 0.79
C ALA A 287 -17.33 -2.84 1.88
N VAL A 288 -16.66 -2.08 2.75
CA VAL A 288 -17.32 -1.24 3.78
C VAL A 288 -18.20 -0.18 3.13
N GLU A 289 -17.66 0.55 2.14
CA GLU A 289 -18.44 1.56 1.40
C GLU A 289 -19.65 0.93 0.70
N SER A 290 -19.47 -0.22 0.05
CA SER A 290 -20.57 -0.94 -0.61
C SER A 290 -21.63 -1.48 0.35
N SER A 291 -21.31 -1.60 1.64
CA SER A 291 -22.22 -2.04 2.69
C SER A 291 -22.81 -0.88 3.52
N ALA A 292 -22.37 0.36 3.27
CA ALA A 292 -22.81 1.52 4.02
C ALA A 292 -24.30 1.81 3.73
N SER A 293 -25.11 1.95 4.77
CA SER A 293 -26.50 2.40 4.62
C SER A 293 -26.55 3.92 4.39
N ASP A 294 -27.50 4.41 3.60
CA ASP A 294 -27.78 5.85 3.44
C ASP A 294 -28.30 6.53 4.74
N ASN A 295 -28.35 5.80 5.86
CA ASN A 295 -28.96 6.24 7.09
C ASN A 295 -28.06 7.25 7.84
N LYS A 296 -28.43 8.53 7.75
CA LYS A 296 -27.69 9.68 8.31
C LYS A 296 -27.64 9.74 9.85
N ASN A 297 -28.22 8.77 10.55
CA ASN A 297 -28.30 8.73 12.02
C ASN A 297 -27.23 7.86 12.69
N ILE A 298 -26.35 7.21 11.92
CA ILE A 298 -25.26 6.40 12.49
C ILE A 298 -24.06 7.31 12.82
N PRO A 299 -23.53 7.29 14.06
CA PRO A 299 -22.31 8.03 14.39
C PRO A 299 -21.13 7.63 13.52
N SER A 300 -20.31 8.60 13.09
CA SER A 300 -19.11 8.32 12.32
C SER A 300 -18.12 7.45 13.13
N PRO A 301 -17.64 6.33 12.57
CA PRO A 301 -16.68 5.47 13.27
C PRO A 301 -15.34 6.18 13.45
N LYS A 302 -14.65 5.87 14.56
CA LYS A 302 -13.30 6.35 14.84
C LYS A 302 -12.27 5.38 14.29
N VAL A 303 -11.38 5.83 13.41
CA VAL A 303 -10.48 4.96 12.66
C VAL A 303 -9.02 5.38 12.85
N GLY A 304 -8.24 4.50 13.48
CA GLY A 304 -6.80 4.63 13.68
C GLY A 304 -6.00 3.65 12.82
N PHE A 305 -4.74 4.00 12.55
CA PHE A 305 -3.87 3.22 11.69
C PHE A 305 -2.47 3.02 12.29
N PHE A 306 -1.81 1.95 11.88
CA PHE A 306 -0.38 1.75 12.09
C PHE A 306 0.28 1.08 10.88
N VAL A 307 1.28 1.73 10.30
CA VAL A 307 2.01 1.24 9.13
C VAL A 307 3.42 0.81 9.53
N GLN A 308 3.75 -0.46 9.32
CA GLN A 308 5.11 -0.98 9.54
C GLN A 308 5.79 -1.33 8.22
N SER A 309 7.11 -1.15 8.11
CA SER A 309 7.85 -1.44 6.88
C SER A 309 9.21 -2.11 7.12
N GLY A 310 9.72 -2.81 6.09
CA GLY A 310 11.05 -3.42 6.12
C GLY A 310 12.19 -2.40 6.00
N PHE A 311 11.97 -1.26 5.34
CA PHE A 311 12.94 -0.16 5.24
C PHE A 311 13.22 0.44 6.61
N LYS A 312 14.48 0.79 6.91
CA LYS A 312 14.87 1.28 8.23
C LYS A 312 14.24 2.62 8.58
N GLU A 313 14.07 3.48 7.58
CA GLU A 313 13.45 4.80 7.74
C GLU A 313 11.93 4.78 7.55
N GLY A 314 11.24 5.72 8.21
CA GLY A 314 9.78 5.86 8.15
C GLY A 314 9.24 6.62 6.93
N TYR A 315 10.06 7.45 6.26
CA TYR A 315 9.62 8.47 5.31
C TYR A 315 8.70 7.94 4.19
N GLN A 316 9.01 6.77 3.64
CA GLN A 316 8.23 6.19 2.54
C GLN A 316 6.79 5.86 2.93
N SER A 317 6.52 5.62 4.21
CA SER A 317 5.18 5.30 4.71
C SER A 317 4.29 6.53 4.86
N PHE A 318 4.82 7.76 4.70
CA PHE A 318 3.99 8.96 4.74
C PHE A 318 3.03 9.07 3.55
N TYR A 319 3.36 8.50 2.39
CA TYR A 319 2.44 8.42 1.25
C TYR A 319 1.26 7.48 1.57
N CYS A 320 1.53 6.38 2.28
CA CYS A 320 0.48 5.52 2.82
C CYS A 320 -0.39 6.27 3.82
N ARG A 321 0.21 7.00 4.77
CA ARG A 321 -0.55 7.80 5.74
C ARG A 321 -1.46 8.82 5.06
N ALA A 322 -0.96 9.52 4.05
CA ALA A 322 -1.75 10.48 3.28
C ALA A 322 -2.98 9.81 2.63
N ALA A 323 -2.82 8.60 2.08
CA ALA A 323 -3.92 7.83 1.52
C ALA A 323 -4.95 7.42 2.59
N LEU A 324 -4.50 6.91 3.73
CA LEU A 324 -5.38 6.48 4.83
C LEU A 324 -6.18 7.64 5.42
N GLU A 325 -5.54 8.80 5.63
CA GLU A 325 -6.22 10.01 6.11
C GLU A 325 -7.21 10.54 5.07
N THR A 326 -6.86 10.50 3.79
CA THR A 326 -7.75 10.92 2.70
C THR A 326 -8.98 10.01 2.61
N ILE A 327 -8.82 8.70 2.79
CA ILE A 327 -9.95 7.75 2.87
C ILE A 327 -10.88 8.09 4.03
N CYS A 328 -10.34 8.44 5.20
CA CYS A 328 -11.16 8.85 6.34
C CYS A 328 -11.94 10.13 6.05
N ILE A 329 -11.30 11.15 5.48
CA ILE A 329 -11.94 12.42 5.11
C ILE A 329 -13.06 12.16 4.09
N HIS A 330 -12.76 11.38 3.05
CA HIS A 330 -13.72 11.02 2.01
C HIS A 330 -14.97 10.34 2.60
N ASN A 331 -14.78 9.37 3.49
CA ASN A 331 -15.86 8.60 4.10
C ASN A 331 -16.50 9.28 5.32
N SER A 332 -16.10 10.51 5.66
CA SER A 332 -16.53 11.20 6.88
C SER A 332 -16.29 10.37 8.16
N TRP A 333 -15.23 9.56 8.18
CA TRP A 333 -14.77 8.83 9.36
C TRP A 333 -13.94 9.75 10.26
N ILE A 334 -14.03 9.53 11.57
CA ILE A 334 -13.23 10.29 12.54
C ILE A 334 -11.82 9.70 12.55
N TYR A 335 -10.85 10.42 12.01
CA TYR A 335 -9.46 9.99 11.98
C TYR A 335 -8.82 10.05 13.38
N SER A 336 -8.43 8.89 13.91
CA SER A 336 -7.85 8.72 15.25
C SER A 336 -6.31 8.69 15.26
N GLY A 337 -5.66 8.98 14.13
CA GLY A 337 -4.21 9.03 13.97
C GLY A 337 -3.61 7.85 13.21
N CYS A 338 -2.35 7.99 12.79
CA CYS A 338 -1.61 6.96 12.07
C CYS A 338 -0.15 6.87 12.54
N GLY A 339 0.21 5.75 13.17
CA GLY A 339 1.60 5.44 13.51
C GLY A 339 2.39 4.88 12.34
N ILE A 340 3.71 5.09 12.35
CA ILE A 340 4.64 4.56 11.35
C ILE A 340 5.85 3.96 12.07
N LYS A 341 6.32 2.78 11.64
CA LYS A 341 7.58 2.20 12.10
C LYS A 341 8.35 1.48 10.98
N GLY A 342 9.53 1.99 10.64
CA GLY A 342 10.48 1.30 9.78
C GLY A 342 11.30 0.23 10.53
N GLY A 343 11.97 -0.65 9.78
CA GLY A 343 12.95 -1.61 10.27
C GLY A 343 12.35 -2.88 10.86
N MET A 344 11.16 -3.26 10.39
CA MET A 344 10.30 -4.27 11.02
C MET A 344 10.34 -5.65 10.37
N GLU A 345 11.14 -5.85 9.31
CA GLU A 345 11.22 -7.13 8.56
C GLU A 345 11.55 -8.34 9.45
N GLY A 346 12.53 -8.17 10.35
CA GLY A 346 13.04 -9.23 11.22
C GLY A 346 12.31 -9.43 12.55
N LEU A 347 11.23 -8.68 12.81
CA LEU A 347 10.60 -8.59 14.14
C LEU A 347 10.40 -9.96 14.81
N ARG A 348 9.88 -10.93 14.06
CA ARG A 348 9.57 -12.27 14.54
C ARG A 348 10.76 -13.18 14.80
N LEU A 349 11.86 -12.92 14.10
CA LEU A 349 13.10 -13.68 14.24
C LEU A 349 13.94 -13.14 15.40
N THR A 350 13.67 -11.90 15.82
CA THR A 350 14.31 -11.25 16.96
C THR A 350 13.73 -11.79 18.28
N PRO A 351 14.58 -12.17 19.26
CA PRO A 351 14.12 -12.60 20.58
C PRO A 351 13.26 -11.54 21.28
N GLU A 352 12.25 -11.97 22.04
CA GLU A 352 11.29 -11.07 22.71
C GLU A 352 11.96 -10.01 23.58
N LYS A 353 13.00 -10.36 24.35
CA LYS A 353 13.77 -9.41 25.17
C LYS A 353 14.37 -8.26 24.35
N ALA A 354 14.81 -8.54 23.12
CA ALA A 354 15.34 -7.50 22.23
C ALA A 354 14.23 -6.64 21.59
N ASN A 355 12.99 -7.13 21.55
CA ASN A 355 11.81 -6.37 21.14
C ASN A 355 11.10 -5.64 22.30
N ALA A 356 11.53 -5.83 23.55
CA ALA A 356 10.80 -5.35 24.73
C ALA A 356 10.46 -3.85 24.69
N LYS A 357 11.39 -3.00 24.26
CA LYS A 357 11.14 -1.54 24.13
C LYS A 357 10.03 -1.24 23.11
N LEU A 358 10.04 -1.94 21.98
CA LEU A 358 9.02 -1.78 20.94
C LEU A 358 7.67 -2.29 21.45
N TYR A 359 7.64 -3.44 22.12
CA TYR A 359 6.40 -4.00 22.66
C TYR A 359 5.82 -3.11 23.76
N SER A 360 6.65 -2.53 24.65
CA SER A 360 6.21 -1.53 25.62
C SER A 360 5.54 -0.35 24.95
N ALA A 361 6.17 0.22 23.92
CA ALA A 361 5.61 1.35 23.19
C ALA A 361 4.25 1.02 22.52
N PHE A 362 4.06 -0.22 22.06
CA PHE A 362 2.77 -0.66 21.51
C PHE A 362 1.71 -0.89 22.59
N ASN A 363 2.10 -1.43 23.75
CA ASN A 363 1.20 -1.54 24.89
C ASN A 363 0.76 -0.14 25.34
N GLU A 364 1.70 0.79 25.51
CA GLU A 364 1.42 2.19 25.86
C GLU A 364 0.51 2.86 24.82
N LEU A 365 0.70 2.57 23.54
CA LEU A 365 -0.16 3.08 22.47
C LEU A 365 -1.61 2.56 22.60
N GLY A 366 -1.78 1.26 22.86
CA GLY A 366 -3.09 0.67 23.13
C GLY A 366 -3.75 1.25 24.37
N SER A 367 -3.00 1.38 25.46
CA SER A 367 -3.48 1.98 26.71
C SER A 367 -3.92 3.43 26.52
N TYR A 368 -3.13 4.22 25.80
CA TYR A 368 -3.49 5.59 25.49
C TYR A 368 -4.76 5.66 24.63
N PHE A 369 -4.88 4.77 23.64
CA PHE A 369 -6.07 4.69 22.78
C PHE A 369 -7.33 4.36 23.58
N ALA A 370 -7.27 3.41 24.53
CA ALA A 370 -8.39 3.09 25.44
C ALA A 370 -8.86 4.32 26.24
N LYS A 371 -7.90 5.12 26.74
CA LYS A 371 -8.20 6.31 27.56
C LYS A 371 -8.75 7.49 26.77
N ASN A 372 -8.39 7.61 25.49
CA ASN A 372 -8.56 8.88 24.75
C ASN A 372 -9.35 8.74 23.44
N GLY A 373 -9.45 7.53 22.87
CA GLY A 373 -10.06 7.28 21.57
C GLY A 373 -9.23 7.69 20.35
N TYR A 374 -7.98 8.10 20.56
CA TYR A 374 -7.01 8.46 19.53
C TYR A 374 -5.59 8.02 19.91
N LEU A 375 -4.67 7.99 18.94
CA LEU A 375 -3.28 7.58 19.13
C LEU A 375 -2.42 8.75 19.65
N SER A 376 -1.55 8.48 20.63
CA SER A 376 -0.66 9.47 21.25
C SER A 376 0.39 10.01 20.27
N SER A 377 0.39 11.31 19.99
CA SER A 377 1.40 11.96 19.14
C SER A 377 2.82 11.68 19.62
N ASP A 378 3.06 11.72 20.92
CA ASP A 378 4.40 11.60 21.50
C ASP A 378 4.97 10.18 21.28
N ILE A 379 4.12 9.17 21.46
CA ILE A 379 4.51 7.77 21.19
C ILE A 379 4.74 7.57 19.69
N LEU A 380 3.87 8.13 18.84
CA LEU A 380 4.00 8.03 17.39
C LEU A 380 5.29 8.70 16.88
N ASP A 381 5.66 9.85 17.44
CA ASP A 381 6.87 10.62 17.09
C ASP A 381 8.16 9.90 17.50
N GLU A 382 8.13 9.09 18.57
CA GLU A 382 9.26 8.22 18.91
C GLU A 382 9.31 6.98 18.01
N LEU A 383 8.15 6.35 17.74
CA LEU A 383 8.08 5.15 16.90
C LEU A 383 8.53 5.40 15.47
N ILE A 384 8.26 6.58 14.90
CA ILE A 384 8.63 6.87 13.52
C ILE A 384 10.14 7.00 13.29
N LYS A 385 10.94 7.17 14.35
CA LYS A 385 12.38 7.36 14.23
C LYS A 385 13.10 6.08 13.76
N PRO A 386 14.06 6.21 12.82
CA PRO A 386 14.43 7.44 12.11
C PRO A 386 13.44 7.75 10.96
N VAL A 387 13.01 9.00 10.82
CA VAL A 387 12.15 9.41 9.70
C VAL A 387 12.88 9.28 8.37
N HIS A 388 14.10 9.80 8.31
CA HIS A 388 15.04 9.65 7.20
C HIS A 388 16.30 8.92 7.68
N LEU A 389 17.01 8.25 6.77
CA LEU A 389 18.30 7.62 7.10
C LEU A 389 19.27 8.63 7.74
N THR A 390 19.84 8.27 8.88
CA THR A 390 20.89 9.06 9.54
C THR A 390 22.18 9.03 8.73
N LYS A 391 23.07 10.01 8.92
CA LYS A 391 24.41 10.01 8.27
C LYS A 391 25.19 8.73 8.58
N SER A 392 25.11 8.24 9.83
CA SER A 392 25.76 7.00 10.26
C SER A 392 25.18 5.76 9.57
N LEU A 393 23.85 5.68 9.43
CA LEU A 393 23.21 4.59 8.69
C LEU A 393 23.63 4.62 7.22
N LYS A 394 23.64 5.80 6.58
CA LYS A 394 24.09 5.92 5.18
C LYS A 394 25.53 5.44 5.02
N LEU A 395 26.43 5.87 5.90
CA LEU A 395 27.84 5.44 5.87
C LEU A 395 27.99 3.93 6.11
N ALA A 396 27.21 3.36 7.03
CA ALA A 396 27.21 1.92 7.26
C ALA A 396 26.78 1.15 6.00
N PHE A 397 25.76 1.65 5.27
CA PHE A 397 25.32 1.05 4.01
C PHE A 397 26.34 1.19 2.87
N THR A 398 27.17 2.24 2.83
CA THR A 398 28.18 2.41 1.78
C THR A 398 29.45 1.60 2.04
N LEU A 399 29.89 1.51 3.31
CA LEU A 399 31.11 0.77 3.69
C LEU A 399 30.89 -0.73 3.82
N LEU A 400 29.68 -1.13 4.22
CA LEU A 400 29.25 -2.51 4.33
C LEU A 400 27.89 -2.59 3.63
N PRO A 401 27.82 -2.76 2.28
CA PRO A 401 26.55 -2.88 1.56
C PRO A 401 25.70 -3.90 2.29
N ASN A 402 24.66 -3.42 2.97
CA ASN A 402 24.17 -3.94 4.26
C ASN A 402 24.06 -5.47 4.24
N LYS A 403 25.19 -6.13 4.55
CA LYS A 403 25.35 -7.56 4.28
C LYS A 403 24.23 -8.31 4.97
N LEU A 404 23.77 -7.88 6.14
CA LEU A 404 22.72 -8.58 6.87
C LEU A 404 21.37 -8.67 6.14
N ILE A 405 20.89 -7.58 5.51
CA ILE A 405 19.62 -7.62 4.76
C ILE A 405 19.78 -8.44 3.48
N GLN A 406 20.90 -8.26 2.77
CA GLN A 406 21.17 -9.06 1.57
C GLN A 406 21.37 -10.53 1.92
N LEU A 407 22.11 -10.83 2.99
CA LEU A 407 22.37 -12.16 3.51
C LEU A 407 21.08 -12.86 3.94
N TYR A 408 20.10 -12.14 4.47
CA TYR A 408 18.79 -12.72 4.75
C TYR A 408 18.15 -13.25 3.46
N TRP A 409 18.06 -12.41 2.42
CA TRP A 409 17.50 -12.82 1.13
C TRP A 409 18.36 -13.89 0.44
N ASP A 410 19.68 -13.76 0.49
CA ASP A 410 20.62 -14.72 -0.08
C ASP A 410 20.53 -16.08 0.63
N SER A 411 20.36 -16.09 1.95
CA SER A 411 20.14 -17.31 2.72
C SER A 411 18.84 -18.01 2.30
N GLN A 412 17.76 -17.26 2.13
CA GLN A 412 16.50 -17.81 1.61
C GLN A 412 16.66 -18.36 0.19
N MET A 413 17.33 -17.63 -0.71
CA MET A 413 17.58 -18.08 -2.08
C MET A 413 18.51 -19.31 -2.14
N LYS A 414 19.54 -19.36 -1.29
CA LYS A 414 20.43 -20.54 -1.14
C LYS A 414 19.67 -21.75 -0.65
N LYS A 415 18.81 -21.58 0.37
CA LYS A 415 17.94 -22.66 0.88
C LYS A 415 17.02 -23.24 -0.19
N ASN A 416 16.55 -22.40 -1.12
CA ASN A 416 15.72 -22.81 -2.24
C ASN A 416 16.51 -23.14 -3.52
N LYS A 417 17.85 -23.13 -3.48
CA LYS A 417 18.75 -23.44 -4.61
C LYS A 417 18.57 -22.54 -5.85
N VAL A 418 18.28 -21.25 -5.65
CA VAL A 418 18.06 -20.27 -6.74
C VAL A 418 18.94 -19.02 -6.66
N ILE A 419 19.97 -19.00 -5.82
CA ILE A 419 20.84 -17.82 -5.63
C ILE A 419 21.52 -17.36 -6.92
N GLU A 420 21.93 -18.30 -7.78
CA GLU A 420 22.51 -18.02 -9.10
C GLU A 420 21.52 -17.36 -10.06
N GLN A 421 20.22 -17.51 -9.80
CA GLN A 421 19.11 -16.93 -10.56
C GLN A 421 18.53 -15.68 -9.89
N SER A 422 19.14 -15.14 -8.84
CA SER A 422 18.64 -13.99 -8.06
C SER A 422 18.22 -12.80 -8.95
N TYR A 423 19.06 -12.49 -9.94
CA TYR A 423 18.85 -11.43 -10.94
C TYR A 423 18.13 -11.89 -12.21
N ALA A 424 17.46 -13.05 -12.21
CA ALA A 424 16.70 -13.50 -13.37
C ALA A 424 15.74 -12.41 -13.87
N GLN A 425 15.74 -12.21 -15.18
CA GLN A 425 14.89 -11.26 -15.93
C GLN A 425 13.92 -12.06 -16.81
N PRO A 426 12.96 -12.80 -16.21
CA PRO A 426 12.13 -13.79 -16.91
C PRO A 426 11.24 -13.23 -18.03
N TYR A 427 11.08 -11.91 -18.08
CA TYR A 427 10.22 -11.21 -19.02
C TYR A 427 10.99 -10.33 -20.01
N LYS A 428 12.32 -10.41 -20.06
CA LYS A 428 13.10 -9.68 -21.07
C LYS A 428 13.07 -10.42 -22.41
N LYS A 429 12.83 -9.69 -23.51
CA LYS A 429 12.95 -10.21 -24.88
C LYS A 429 14.35 -10.74 -25.20
#